data_AF-A0A8C6KGA9-F1
#
_entry.id   AF-A0A8C6KGA9-F1
#
_cell.length_a   1.000
_cell.length_b   1.000
_cell.length_c   1.000
_cell.angle_alpha   90.00
_cell.angle_beta   90.00
_cell.angle_gamma   90.00
#
_symmetry.space_group_name_H-M   'P 1'
#
loop_
_entity.id
_entity.type
_entity.pdbx_description
1 polymer ?
#
loop_
_entity_poly.entity_id
_entity_poly.type
_entity_poly.pdbx_seq_one_letter_code
_entity_poly.pdbx_strand_id
1 'polypeptide(L)'
;MARQQGDICPLIANVCADVSVIENYRPISTLPFTSKLLEKVVYQQLVSHLADSDLFEVFQSGFRSGHSTESALLRVLNDIYLSLDHGTSVLLLLLDLTAAFNTVDHAILLDRLERWVGIKGSALDWFRSYLQNRTFCVKVGDVFSSWEGLRWGVPQGSILGPLLFAIYLLPLGSIFCKHGLSFHLYADDCQIYSPLCQEKGHSIQSFVSCVNEVKSWLMSNYLHLNEGKTELIVFHPNSRNVGRYVDLGPLSPYSKPVVTSLGVKLDVGLKFDAHINSVIRSSFFHLRRLAKIKHMLSRAHLERVLHAFVISRLDYCNSLYAGLCQSTLRRLQVVQNSAARFLTGTRKQDHISPVLASLHWLPICYRSQFKILVFVYHFFQGGDPPYLATLLNKHSPSRALRSSDQGLLAVPRSRCRTRGDRAFSVLAPLLWNQLPPSVRLSPSLPVFKNHLKTHLLRLAFPEHV
;
A
#
# COMPACT_ATOMS: atom_id res chain seq x y z
N MET A 1 -5.93 -36.49 -2.76
CA MET A 1 -5.87 -35.80 -4.07
C MET A 1 -6.96 -34.74 -4.12
N ALA A 2 -6.60 -33.45 -4.05
CA ALA A 2 -7.55 -32.38 -4.37
C ALA A 2 -7.81 -32.40 -5.88
N ARG A 3 -9.05 -32.19 -6.33
CA ARG A 3 -9.34 -32.05 -7.76
C ARG A 3 -8.53 -30.88 -8.32
N GLN A 4 -7.64 -31.14 -9.27
CA GLN A 4 -6.76 -30.16 -9.94
C GLN A 4 -7.47 -29.41 -11.09
N GLN A 5 -8.78 -29.23 -10.96
CA GLN A 5 -9.66 -28.58 -11.94
C GLN A 5 -10.14 -27.25 -11.37
N GLY A 6 -10.14 -26.20 -12.18
CA GLY A 6 -10.72 -24.92 -11.80
C GLY A 6 -11.45 -24.26 -12.97
N ASP A 7 -12.61 -23.66 -12.68
CA ASP A 7 -13.32 -22.86 -13.66
C ASP A 7 -12.75 -21.44 -13.62
N ILE A 8 -12.49 -20.86 -14.80
CA ILE A 8 -12.05 -19.48 -14.94
C ILE A 8 -13.24 -18.62 -15.33
N CYS A 9 -13.57 -17.67 -14.45
CA CYS A 9 -14.53 -16.61 -14.75
C CYS A 9 -13.74 -15.35 -15.15
N PRO A 10 -13.80 -14.91 -16.41
CA PRO A 10 -13.15 -13.68 -16.84
C PRO A 10 -13.91 -12.47 -16.27
N LEU A 11 -13.24 -11.64 -15.48
CA LEU A 11 -13.81 -10.40 -14.95
C LEU A 11 -13.13 -9.19 -15.57
N ILE A 12 -13.91 -8.17 -15.92
CA ILE A 12 -13.36 -6.91 -16.42
C ILE A 12 -12.65 -6.18 -15.28
N ALA A 13 -11.38 -5.84 -15.48
CA ALA A 13 -10.50 -5.22 -14.50
C ALA A 13 -10.95 -3.81 -14.08
N ASN A 14 -11.66 -3.09 -14.96
CA ASN A 14 -12.16 -1.75 -14.71
C ASN A 14 -13.56 -1.56 -15.32
N VAL A 15 -14.51 -1.07 -14.53
CA VAL A 15 -15.93 -0.94 -14.91
C VAL A 15 -16.15 -0.06 -16.17
N CYS A 16 -15.18 0.80 -16.50
CA CYS A 16 -15.21 1.64 -17.71
C CYS A 16 -14.26 1.17 -18.82
N ALA A 17 -13.62 0.01 -18.67
CA ALA A 17 -12.75 -0.54 -19.69
C ALA A 17 -13.54 -1.14 -20.86
N ASP A 18 -12.95 -1.10 -22.04
CA ASP A 18 -13.54 -1.66 -23.25
C ASP A 18 -13.61 -3.18 -23.13
N VAL A 19 -14.83 -3.72 -23.26
CA VAL A 19 -15.15 -5.14 -23.14
C VAL A 19 -14.69 -5.95 -24.36
N SER A 20 -14.34 -5.29 -25.46
CA SER A 20 -13.80 -5.94 -26.66
C SER A 20 -12.31 -6.24 -26.55
N VAL A 21 -11.60 -5.61 -25.61
CA VAL A 21 -10.16 -5.76 -25.43
C VAL A 21 -9.88 -6.86 -24.40
N ILE A 22 -9.26 -7.96 -24.84
CA ILE A 22 -8.98 -9.15 -24.01
C ILE A 22 -8.08 -8.79 -22.81
N GLU A 23 -7.13 -7.86 -22.97
CA GLU A 23 -6.21 -7.41 -21.91
C GLU A 23 -6.94 -6.79 -20.70
N ASN A 24 -8.18 -6.36 -20.89
CA ASN A 24 -9.00 -5.82 -19.81
C ASN A 24 -9.64 -6.90 -18.93
N TYR A 25 -9.54 -8.18 -19.30
CA TYR A 25 -10.08 -9.28 -18.49
C TYR A 25 -9.01 -9.87 -17.56
N ARG A 26 -9.44 -10.16 -16.33
CA ARG A 26 -8.67 -10.92 -15.35
C ARG A 26 -9.29 -12.31 -15.21
N PRO A 27 -8.54 -13.39 -15.49
CA PRO A 27 -9.04 -14.74 -15.33
C PRO A 27 -9.06 -15.10 -13.84
N ILE A 28 -10.23 -15.18 -13.20
CA ILE A 28 -10.34 -15.61 -11.79
C ILE A 28 -10.70 -17.09 -11.74
N SER A 29 -9.84 -17.88 -11.10
CA SER A 29 -10.04 -19.30 -10.87
C SER A 29 -10.93 -19.55 -9.65
N THR A 30 -12.08 -20.19 -9.85
CA THR A 30 -12.90 -20.73 -8.76
C THR A 30 -12.43 -22.14 -8.41
N LEU A 31 -11.60 -22.24 -7.37
CA LEU A 31 -11.09 -23.52 -6.88
C LEU A 31 -12.10 -24.23 -5.95
N PRO A 32 -12.12 -25.58 -5.94
CA PRO A 32 -12.93 -26.36 -5.01
C PRO A 32 -12.66 -25.99 -3.55
N PHE A 33 -13.71 -26.00 -2.71
CA PHE A 33 -13.60 -25.66 -1.29
C PHE A 33 -12.58 -26.53 -0.55
N THR A 34 -12.56 -27.83 -0.81
CA THR A 34 -11.60 -28.77 -0.22
C THR A 34 -10.15 -28.44 -0.59
N SER A 35 -9.91 -27.97 -1.82
CA SER A 35 -8.58 -27.47 -2.23
C SER A 35 -8.19 -26.24 -1.41
N LYS A 36 -9.10 -25.28 -1.25
CA LYS A 36 -8.86 -24.06 -0.47
C LYS A 36 -8.56 -24.38 1.01
N LEU A 37 -9.24 -25.37 1.59
CA LEU A 37 -8.96 -25.79 2.96
C LEU A 37 -7.52 -26.31 3.11
N LEU A 38 -7.09 -27.20 2.22
CA LEU A 38 -5.73 -27.73 2.23
C LEU A 38 -4.69 -26.64 1.94
N GLU A 39 -4.94 -25.78 0.96
CA GLU A 39 -4.08 -24.62 0.68
C GLU A 39 -3.93 -23.72 1.91
N LYS A 40 -4.99 -23.54 2.71
CA LYS A 40 -4.94 -22.72 3.92
C LYS A 40 -4.03 -23.32 4.99
N VAL A 41 -4.07 -24.65 5.17
CA VAL A 41 -3.19 -25.37 6.11
C VAL A 41 -1.73 -25.21 5.68
N VAL A 42 -1.44 -25.50 4.40
CA VAL A 42 -0.08 -25.37 3.86
C VAL A 42 0.40 -23.92 3.91
N TYR A 43 -0.48 -22.96 3.62
CA TYR A 43 -0.16 -21.53 3.72
C TYR A 43 0.29 -21.14 5.13
N GLN A 44 -0.43 -21.59 6.16
CA GLN A 44 -0.07 -21.28 7.55
C GLN A 44 1.30 -21.87 7.93
N GLN A 45 1.56 -23.11 7.53
CA GLN A 45 2.85 -23.77 7.76
C GLN A 45 4.00 -23.05 7.03
N LEU A 46 3.79 -22.73 5.75
CA LEU A 46 4.80 -22.05 4.94
C LEU A 46 5.09 -20.63 5.43
N VAL A 47 4.07 -19.86 5.81
CA VAL A 47 4.27 -18.52 6.39
C VAL A 47 5.05 -18.59 7.69
N SER A 48 4.74 -19.57 8.55
CA SER A 48 5.47 -19.75 9.82
C SER A 48 6.94 -20.09 9.55
N HIS A 49 7.21 -21.05 8.65
CA HIS A 49 8.58 -21.41 8.24
C HIS A 49 9.38 -20.22 7.69
N LEU A 50 8.75 -19.41 6.82
CA LEU A 50 9.39 -18.21 6.25
C LEU A 50 9.68 -17.13 7.31
N ALA A 51 8.81 -16.99 8.32
CA ALA A 51 9.00 -16.05 9.41
C ALA A 51 10.10 -16.51 10.37
N ASP A 52 10.06 -17.78 10.79
CA ASP A 52 11.02 -18.37 11.74
C ASP A 52 12.45 -18.43 11.16
N SER A 53 12.56 -18.50 9.84
CA SER A 53 13.84 -18.54 9.11
C SER A 53 14.29 -17.19 8.55
N ASP A 54 13.56 -16.09 8.83
CA ASP A 54 13.81 -14.73 8.29
C ASP A 54 14.00 -14.67 6.76
N LEU A 55 13.15 -15.42 6.03
CA LEU A 55 13.25 -15.58 4.58
C LEU A 55 12.36 -14.61 3.79
N PHE A 56 11.57 -13.79 4.47
CA PHE A 56 10.75 -12.79 3.79
C PHE A 56 11.59 -11.62 3.31
N GLU A 57 11.39 -11.21 2.06
CA GLU A 57 11.89 -9.91 1.60
C GLU A 57 11.28 -8.80 2.48
N VAL A 58 12.13 -8.11 3.22
CA VAL A 58 11.77 -7.06 4.18
C VAL A 58 10.93 -5.99 3.50
N PHE A 59 11.31 -5.57 2.30
CA PHE A 59 10.62 -4.52 1.54
C PHE A 59 9.50 -5.03 0.63
N GLN A 60 9.06 -6.28 0.79
CA GLN A 60 7.83 -6.80 0.16
C GLN A 60 6.66 -6.63 1.12
N SER A 61 5.59 -5.96 0.67
CA SER A 61 4.38 -5.71 1.46
C SER A 61 3.11 -6.30 0.87
N GLY A 62 3.15 -6.77 -0.37
CA GLY A 62 2.04 -7.48 -0.98
C GLY A 62 1.76 -8.80 -0.25
N PHE A 63 0.48 -9.05 0.03
CA PHE A 63 -0.01 -10.32 0.61
C PHE A 63 0.62 -10.76 1.93
N ARG A 64 1.18 -9.81 2.69
CA ARG A 64 1.73 -10.05 4.03
C ARG A 64 0.82 -9.53 5.13
N SER A 65 0.68 -10.32 6.20
CA SER A 65 0.00 -9.88 7.41
C SER A 65 0.75 -8.70 8.04
N GLY A 66 0.05 -7.72 8.59
CA GLY A 66 0.65 -6.52 9.18
C GLY A 66 1.17 -5.48 8.18
N HIS A 67 1.14 -5.78 6.88
CA HIS A 67 1.58 -4.88 5.81
C HIS A 67 0.37 -4.33 5.04
N SER A 68 0.53 -3.18 4.40
CA SER A 68 -0.50 -2.56 3.57
C SER A 68 0.10 -1.67 2.49
N THR A 69 -0.71 -1.23 1.53
CA THR A 69 -0.30 -0.19 0.57
C THR A 69 0.09 1.10 1.30
N GLU A 70 -0.62 1.42 2.37
CA GLU A 70 -0.38 2.59 3.21
C GLU A 70 0.99 2.53 3.90
N SER A 71 1.35 1.38 4.49
CA SER A 71 2.65 1.22 5.15
C SER A 71 3.82 1.25 4.16
N ALA A 72 3.64 0.65 2.98
CA ALA A 72 4.62 0.70 1.89
C ALA A 72 4.86 2.15 1.41
N LEU A 73 3.79 2.89 1.16
CA LEU A 73 3.89 4.29 0.73
C LEU A 73 4.48 5.18 1.84
N LEU A 74 4.18 4.93 3.12
CA LEU A 74 4.82 5.66 4.23
C LEU A 74 6.33 5.47 4.25
N ARG A 75 6.83 4.25 3.99
CA ARG A 75 8.27 3.96 3.91
C ARG A 75 8.93 4.73 2.76
N VAL A 76 8.39 4.58 1.55
CA VAL A 76 8.92 5.24 0.34
C VAL A 76 8.89 6.77 0.47
N LEU A 77 7.76 7.32 0.91
CA LEU A 77 7.61 8.77 1.05
C LEU A 77 8.44 9.34 2.20
N ASN A 78 8.68 8.59 3.28
CA ASN A 78 9.60 9.01 4.34
C ASN A 78 10.98 9.34 3.75
N ASP A 79 11.54 8.43 2.96
CA ASP A 79 12.89 8.58 2.41
C ASP A 79 12.96 9.70 1.37
N ILE A 80 11.92 9.82 0.55
CA ILE A 80 11.77 10.94 -0.38
C ILE A 80 11.73 12.26 0.40
N TYR A 81 10.89 12.39 1.43
CA TYR A 81 10.79 13.64 2.21
C TYR A 81 12.10 14.01 2.88
N LEU A 82 12.80 13.06 3.50
CA LEU A 82 14.09 13.32 4.15
C LEU A 82 15.15 13.76 3.13
N SER A 83 15.25 13.08 2.00
CA SER A 83 16.20 13.44 0.94
C SER A 83 15.94 14.86 0.38
N LEU A 84 14.67 15.19 0.17
CA LEU A 84 14.26 16.53 -0.27
C LEU A 84 14.55 17.59 0.81
N ASP A 85 14.37 17.25 2.09
CA ASP A 85 14.69 18.12 3.23
C ASP A 85 16.19 18.44 3.31
N HIS A 86 17.03 17.47 2.94
CA HIS A 86 18.47 17.64 2.82
C HIS A 86 18.91 18.43 1.59
N GLY A 87 17.99 18.78 0.68
CA GLY A 87 18.29 19.55 -0.53
C GLY A 87 18.64 18.69 -1.75
N THR A 88 18.38 17.38 -1.71
CA THR A 88 18.68 16.46 -2.81
C THR A 88 17.41 16.07 -3.56
N SER A 89 17.45 16.09 -4.89
CA SER A 89 16.33 15.59 -5.70
C SER A 89 16.24 14.07 -5.63
N VAL A 90 15.07 13.48 -5.82
CA VAL A 90 14.89 12.03 -5.76
C VAL A 90 14.19 11.54 -7.01
N LEU A 91 14.71 10.47 -7.61
CA LEU A 91 14.05 9.78 -8.72
C LEU A 91 13.29 8.60 -8.16
N LEU A 92 12.02 8.46 -8.54
CA LEU A 92 11.17 7.30 -8.29
C LEU A 92 10.75 6.70 -9.62
N LEU A 93 11.03 5.42 -9.79
CA LEU A 93 10.66 4.60 -10.93
C LEU A 93 9.68 3.53 -10.47
N LEU A 94 8.52 3.46 -11.12
CA LEU A 94 7.47 2.49 -10.90
C LEU A 94 7.48 1.49 -12.06
N LEU A 95 7.82 0.24 -11.76
CA LEU A 95 7.83 -0.86 -12.71
C LEU A 95 6.56 -1.71 -12.52
N ASP A 96 5.94 -2.09 -13.64
CA ASP A 96 4.74 -2.94 -13.70
C ASP A 96 5.07 -4.20 -14.51
N LEU A 97 4.52 -5.35 -14.12
CA LEU A 97 4.73 -6.62 -14.81
C LEU A 97 3.48 -7.01 -15.60
N THR A 98 3.67 -7.51 -16.81
CA THR A 98 2.55 -8.00 -17.63
C THR A 98 2.09 -9.37 -17.16
N ALA A 99 0.83 -9.46 -16.73
CA ALA A 99 0.14 -10.71 -16.38
C ALA A 99 0.94 -11.63 -15.43
N ALA A 100 1.61 -11.05 -14.43
CA ALA A 100 2.69 -11.71 -13.69
C ALA A 100 2.32 -13.05 -13.03
N PHE A 101 1.09 -13.16 -12.50
CA PHE A 101 0.60 -14.41 -11.91
C PHE A 101 0.43 -15.55 -12.92
N ASN A 102 0.19 -15.22 -14.20
CA ASN A 102 -0.09 -16.20 -15.24
C ASN A 102 1.19 -16.70 -15.93
N THR A 103 2.33 -16.05 -15.68
CA THR A 103 3.60 -16.32 -16.37
C THR A 103 4.63 -17.03 -15.48
N VAL A 104 4.29 -17.35 -14.24
CA VAL A 104 5.16 -18.07 -13.30
C VAL A 104 5.52 -19.46 -13.84
N ASP A 105 6.80 -19.71 -14.07
CA ASP A 105 7.27 -21.04 -14.45
C ASP A 105 7.30 -21.99 -13.23
N HIS A 106 6.72 -23.18 -13.37
CA HIS A 106 6.60 -24.13 -12.27
C HIS A 106 7.94 -24.75 -11.87
N ALA A 107 8.86 -24.98 -12.82
CA ALA A 107 10.16 -25.57 -12.54
C ALA A 107 11.04 -24.58 -11.76
N ILE A 108 11.07 -23.31 -12.18
CA ILE A 108 11.76 -22.24 -11.46
C ILE A 108 11.15 -22.05 -10.07
N LEU A 109 9.82 -22.03 -9.94
CA LEU A 109 9.18 -21.91 -8.64
C LEU A 109 9.55 -23.06 -7.69
N LEU A 110 9.55 -24.31 -8.17
CA LEU A 110 9.96 -25.46 -7.38
C LEU A 110 11.44 -25.39 -6.98
N ASP A 111 12.33 -24.95 -7.88
CA ASP A 111 13.75 -24.70 -7.58
C ASP A 111 13.92 -23.64 -6.47
N ARG A 112 13.13 -22.56 -6.49
CA ARG A 112 13.12 -21.54 -5.43
C ARG A 112 12.65 -22.11 -4.10
N LEU A 113 11.57 -22.88 -4.09
CA LEU A 113 11.07 -23.53 -2.88
C LEU A 113 12.13 -24.47 -2.27
N GLU A 114 12.84 -25.22 -3.11
CA GLU A 114 13.87 -26.16 -2.65
C GLU A 114 15.15 -25.48 -2.19
N ARG A 115 15.73 -24.60 -3.04
CA ARG A 115 17.09 -24.07 -2.83
C ARG A 115 17.14 -22.80 -2.00
N TRP A 116 16.11 -21.96 -2.09
CA TRP A 116 16.07 -20.67 -1.38
C TRP A 116 15.27 -20.78 -0.09
N VAL A 117 14.11 -21.43 -0.14
CA VAL A 117 13.24 -21.60 1.04
C VAL A 117 13.63 -22.83 1.87
N GLY A 118 14.31 -23.81 1.26
CA GLY A 118 14.77 -25.01 1.96
C GLY A 118 13.72 -26.11 2.09
N ILE A 119 12.63 -26.07 1.33
CA ILE A 119 11.57 -27.08 1.38
C ILE A 119 12.01 -28.35 0.66
N LYS A 120 11.97 -29.50 1.34
CA LYS A 120 12.47 -30.78 0.81
C LYS A 120 11.48 -31.93 1.06
N GLY A 121 11.76 -33.07 0.44
CA GLY A 121 11.03 -34.33 0.64
C GLY A 121 9.54 -34.20 0.33
N SER A 122 8.70 -34.81 1.18
CA SER A 122 7.25 -34.90 0.96
C SER A 122 6.56 -33.54 0.81
N ALA A 123 7.06 -32.48 1.47
CA ALA A 123 6.52 -31.14 1.33
C ALA A 123 6.78 -30.56 -0.07
N LEU A 124 7.98 -30.76 -0.62
CA LEU A 124 8.31 -30.34 -1.98
C LEU A 124 7.53 -31.16 -3.02
N ASP A 125 7.39 -32.46 -2.79
CA ASP A 125 6.59 -33.35 -3.64
C ASP A 125 5.11 -32.94 -3.64
N TRP A 126 4.60 -32.45 -2.51
CA TRP A 126 3.26 -31.88 -2.43
C TRP A 126 3.13 -30.62 -3.31
N PHE A 127 4.08 -29.69 -3.27
CA PHE A 127 4.06 -28.51 -4.16
C PHE A 127 4.18 -28.91 -5.63
N ARG A 128 5.00 -29.91 -5.95
CA ARG A 128 5.12 -30.46 -7.30
C ARG A 128 3.77 -31.02 -7.77
N SER A 129 3.10 -31.81 -6.93
CA SER A 129 1.75 -32.31 -7.21
C SER A 129 0.70 -31.20 -7.28
N TYR A 130 0.84 -30.13 -6.49
CA TYR A 130 -0.08 -29.00 -6.49
C TYR A 130 -0.06 -28.19 -7.79
N LEU A 131 1.11 -28.05 -8.42
CA LEU A 131 1.34 -27.25 -9.62
C LEU A 131 1.17 -28.06 -10.93
N GLN A 132 1.57 -29.34 -10.93
CA GLN A 132 1.55 -30.18 -12.14
C GLN A 132 0.15 -30.63 -12.55
N ASN A 133 -0.02 -30.88 -13.85
CA ASN A 133 -1.21 -31.47 -14.48
C ASN A 133 -2.54 -30.77 -14.15
N ARG A 134 -2.46 -29.48 -13.80
CA ARG A 134 -3.65 -28.67 -13.59
C ARG A 134 -4.36 -28.42 -14.90
N THR A 135 -5.67 -28.44 -14.86
CA THR A 135 -6.51 -28.07 -16.00
C THR A 135 -7.51 -27.00 -15.61
N PHE A 136 -7.91 -26.21 -16.59
CA PHE A 136 -8.94 -25.19 -16.43
C PHE A 136 -9.89 -25.20 -17.62
N CYS A 137 -11.10 -24.70 -17.42
CA CYS A 137 -11.99 -24.30 -18.50
C CYS A 137 -12.48 -22.87 -18.24
N VAL A 138 -12.82 -22.14 -19.29
CA VAL A 138 -13.35 -20.79 -19.18
C VAL A 138 -14.88 -20.86 -19.17
N LYS A 139 -15.49 -20.22 -18.18
CA LYS A 139 -16.94 -20.11 -18.04
C LYS A 139 -17.39 -18.69 -18.38
N VAL A 140 -18.30 -18.54 -19.34
CA VAL A 140 -18.96 -17.27 -19.69
C VAL A 140 -20.46 -17.47 -19.66
N GLY A 141 -21.15 -16.85 -18.69
CA GLY A 141 -22.55 -17.17 -18.40
C GLY A 141 -22.69 -18.64 -18.01
N ASP A 142 -23.51 -19.38 -18.75
CA ASP A 142 -23.73 -20.82 -18.54
C ASP A 142 -22.95 -21.72 -19.52
N VAL A 143 -22.07 -21.12 -20.33
CA VAL A 143 -21.27 -21.84 -21.35
C VAL A 143 -19.85 -22.07 -20.85
N PHE A 144 -19.32 -23.26 -21.12
CA PHE A 144 -17.97 -23.70 -20.76
C PHE A 144 -17.14 -23.98 -22.02
N SER A 145 -15.84 -23.64 -21.97
CA SER A 145 -14.87 -24.05 -22.99
C SER A 145 -14.45 -25.52 -22.84
N SER A 146 -13.63 -26.00 -23.78
CA SER A 146 -12.83 -27.22 -23.58
C SER A 146 -11.92 -27.06 -22.35
N TRP A 147 -11.56 -28.19 -21.76
CA TRP A 147 -10.54 -28.25 -20.72
C TRP A 147 -9.15 -28.09 -21.35
N GLU A 148 -8.37 -27.16 -20.83
CA GLU A 148 -7.01 -26.88 -21.25
C GLU A 148 -6.04 -27.05 -20.07
N GLY A 149 -4.79 -27.41 -20.38
CA GLY A 149 -3.73 -27.55 -19.38
C GLY A 149 -3.17 -26.21 -18.92
N LEU A 150 -3.07 -26.00 -17.61
CA LEU A 150 -2.40 -24.84 -17.02
C LEU A 150 -0.90 -25.12 -16.86
N ARG A 151 -0.13 -24.83 -17.91
CA ARG A 151 1.32 -25.10 -17.95
C ARG A 151 2.17 -24.10 -17.17
N TRP A 152 1.66 -22.88 -17.01
CA TRP A 152 2.34 -21.78 -16.33
C TRP A 152 1.37 -21.02 -15.45
N GLY A 153 1.93 -20.26 -14.53
CA GLY A 153 1.20 -19.41 -13.62
C GLY A 153 0.74 -20.12 -12.35
N VAL A 154 0.31 -19.31 -11.40
CA VAL A 154 -0.40 -19.75 -10.21
C VAL A 154 -1.86 -19.29 -10.31
N PRO A 155 -2.85 -20.11 -9.89
CA PRO A 155 -4.25 -19.78 -10.08
C PRO A 155 -4.64 -18.47 -9.37
N GLN A 156 -5.17 -17.49 -10.11
CA GLN A 156 -5.67 -16.24 -9.53
C GLN A 156 -6.95 -16.53 -8.72
N GLY A 157 -6.88 -16.39 -7.40
CA GLY A 157 -7.96 -16.82 -6.48
C GLY A 157 -7.60 -18.04 -5.63
N SER A 158 -6.41 -18.61 -5.82
CA SER A 158 -5.78 -19.51 -4.84
C SER A 158 -5.32 -18.75 -3.60
N ILE A 159 -5.26 -19.45 -2.47
CA ILE A 159 -4.73 -18.93 -1.20
C ILE A 159 -3.20 -18.92 -1.24
N LEU A 160 -2.59 -19.94 -1.85
CA LEU A 160 -1.14 -20.07 -1.96
C LEU A 160 -0.51 -19.20 -3.05
N GLY A 161 -1.21 -18.96 -4.17
CA GLY A 161 -0.66 -18.27 -5.33
C GLY A 161 0.04 -16.95 -5.01
N PRO A 162 -0.55 -16.04 -4.21
CA PRO A 162 0.11 -14.80 -3.82
C PRO A 162 1.43 -14.98 -3.07
N LEU A 163 1.51 -15.97 -2.17
CA LEU A 163 2.73 -16.28 -1.42
C LEU A 163 3.79 -16.93 -2.32
N LEU A 164 3.38 -17.86 -3.18
CA LEU A 164 4.26 -18.50 -4.16
C LEU A 164 4.84 -17.49 -5.14
N PHE A 165 4.04 -16.52 -5.57
CA PHE A 165 4.53 -15.43 -6.42
C PHE A 165 5.53 -14.53 -5.67
N ALA A 166 5.29 -14.22 -4.39
CA ALA A 166 6.27 -13.49 -3.59
C ALA A 166 7.60 -14.25 -3.45
N ILE A 167 7.56 -15.58 -3.26
CA ILE A 167 8.75 -16.45 -3.23
C ILE A 167 9.49 -16.43 -4.58
N TYR A 168 8.75 -16.45 -5.68
CA TYR A 168 9.32 -16.37 -7.03
C TYR A 168 10.14 -15.10 -7.25
N LEU A 169 9.70 -13.98 -6.68
CA LEU A 169 10.35 -12.68 -6.79
C LEU A 169 11.48 -12.43 -5.78
N LEU A 170 11.77 -13.33 -4.83
CA LEU A 170 12.80 -13.12 -3.80
C LEU A 170 14.16 -12.62 -4.34
N PRO A 171 14.70 -13.15 -5.45
CA PRO A 171 16.00 -12.69 -5.95
C PRO A 171 16.00 -11.24 -6.44
N LEU A 172 14.84 -10.68 -6.77
CA LEU A 172 14.73 -9.36 -7.38
C LEU A 172 15.26 -8.24 -6.44
N GLY A 173 15.04 -8.38 -5.13
CA GLY A 173 15.54 -7.43 -4.12
C GLY A 173 17.07 -7.28 -4.16
N SER A 174 17.78 -8.40 -4.33
CA SER A 174 19.25 -8.42 -4.42
C SER A 174 19.79 -7.63 -5.62
N ILE A 175 19.05 -7.60 -6.74
CA ILE A 175 19.43 -6.84 -7.94
C ILE A 175 19.35 -5.35 -7.64
N PHE A 176 18.30 -4.89 -6.97
CA PHE A 176 18.18 -3.47 -6.58
C PHE A 176 19.30 -3.05 -5.63
N CYS A 177 19.56 -3.88 -4.60
CA CYS A 177 20.64 -3.66 -3.64
C CYS A 177 22.02 -3.60 -4.30
N LYS A 178 22.30 -4.48 -5.28
CA LYS A 178 23.56 -4.50 -6.05
C LYS A 178 23.84 -3.16 -6.74
N HIS A 179 22.81 -2.48 -7.21
CA HIS A 179 22.94 -1.16 -7.86
C HIS A 179 22.85 0.02 -6.87
N GLY A 180 22.78 -0.25 -5.56
CA GLY A 180 22.68 0.77 -4.52
C GLY A 180 21.34 1.53 -4.54
N LEU A 181 20.28 0.91 -5.05
CA LEU A 181 18.96 1.53 -5.17
C LEU A 181 18.05 1.06 -4.03
N SER A 182 17.30 1.98 -3.44
CA SER A 182 16.23 1.63 -2.50
C SER A 182 15.02 1.15 -3.28
N PHE A 183 14.25 0.24 -2.70
CA PHE A 183 13.08 -0.29 -3.35
C PHE A 183 11.97 -0.62 -2.37
N HIS A 184 10.76 -0.82 -2.90
CA HIS A 184 9.63 -1.35 -2.17
C HIS A 184 8.74 -2.13 -3.13
N LEU A 185 8.40 -3.36 -2.76
CA LEU A 185 7.56 -4.25 -3.54
C LEU A 185 6.16 -4.32 -2.93
N TYR A 186 5.15 -4.38 -3.77
CA TYR A 186 3.81 -4.74 -3.38
C TYR A 186 3.22 -5.67 -4.44
N ALA A 187 3.27 -6.97 -4.18
CA ALA A 187 2.94 -7.98 -5.18
C ALA A 187 3.87 -7.83 -6.40
N ASP A 188 3.30 -7.59 -7.58
CA ASP A 188 3.97 -7.34 -8.85
C ASP A 188 4.38 -5.87 -9.06
N ASP A 189 3.79 -4.92 -8.31
CA ASP A 189 4.19 -3.51 -8.34
C ASP A 189 5.58 -3.34 -7.69
N CYS A 190 6.56 -2.86 -8.47
CA CYS A 190 7.91 -2.62 -7.97
C CYS A 190 8.23 -1.12 -7.99
N GLN A 191 8.60 -0.56 -6.84
CA GLN A 191 8.99 0.84 -6.70
C GLN A 191 10.50 0.89 -6.45
N ILE A 192 11.24 1.62 -7.27
CA ILE A 192 12.69 1.81 -7.10
C ILE A 192 12.96 3.30 -7.00
N TYR A 193 13.75 3.71 -6.01
CA TYR A 193 14.02 5.12 -5.77
C TYR A 193 15.41 5.34 -5.18
N SER A 194 15.97 6.50 -5.48
CA SER A 194 17.28 6.91 -4.97
C SER A 194 17.47 8.42 -5.10
N PRO A 195 18.19 9.06 -4.17
CA PRO A 195 18.61 10.44 -4.33
C PRO A 195 19.48 10.64 -5.59
N LEU A 196 19.24 11.73 -6.30
CA LEU A 196 20.04 12.19 -7.43
C LEU A 196 21.19 13.06 -6.90
N CYS A 197 22.34 12.43 -6.66
CA CYS A 197 23.58 13.16 -6.39
C CYS A 197 24.09 13.82 -7.67
N GLN A 198 23.92 15.14 -7.78
CA GLN A 198 24.29 15.94 -8.96
C GLN A 198 25.79 15.91 -9.29
N GLU A 199 26.64 15.67 -8.29
CA GLU A 199 28.10 15.76 -8.44
C GLU A 199 28.74 14.57 -9.19
N LYS A 200 28.00 13.47 -9.42
CA LYS A 200 28.64 12.23 -9.90
C LYS A 200 28.05 11.58 -11.14
N GLY A 201 26.87 11.98 -11.64
CA GLY A 201 26.21 11.31 -12.79
C GLY A 201 25.85 9.82 -12.59
N HIS A 202 26.39 9.17 -11.55
CA HIS A 202 26.28 7.75 -11.27
C HIS A 202 24.86 7.31 -10.91
N SER A 203 24.03 8.19 -10.32
CA SER A 203 22.69 7.80 -9.85
C SER A 203 21.79 7.37 -11.02
N ILE A 204 21.75 8.14 -12.11
CA ILE A 204 20.95 7.78 -13.30
C ILE A 204 21.52 6.54 -14.00
N GLN A 205 22.85 6.43 -14.09
CA GLN A 205 23.48 5.25 -14.65
C GLN A 205 23.14 3.98 -13.86
N SER A 206 23.12 4.05 -12.52
CA SER A 206 22.67 2.95 -11.67
C SER A 206 21.23 2.55 -11.97
N PHE A 207 20.31 3.50 -12.17
CA PHE A 207 18.94 3.18 -12.60
C PHE A 207 18.89 2.49 -13.95
N VAL A 208 19.61 3.01 -14.96
CA VAL A 208 19.65 2.42 -16.30
C VAL A 208 20.22 1.00 -16.26
N SER A 209 21.36 0.82 -15.59
CA SER A 209 22.00 -0.49 -15.42
C SER A 209 21.11 -1.46 -14.64
N CYS A 210 20.44 -0.99 -13.58
CA CYS A 210 19.51 -1.78 -12.80
C CYS A 210 18.30 -2.22 -13.64
N VAL A 211 17.65 -1.29 -14.37
CA VAL A 211 16.51 -1.61 -15.22
C VAL A 211 16.89 -2.63 -16.29
N ASN A 212 18.08 -2.52 -16.89
CA ASN A 212 18.54 -3.50 -17.86
C ASN A 212 18.75 -4.89 -17.24
N GLU A 213 19.38 -4.97 -16.06
CA GLU A 213 19.56 -6.23 -15.35
C GLU A 213 18.23 -6.84 -14.90
N VAL A 214 17.28 -6.00 -14.44
CA VAL A 214 15.92 -6.42 -14.10
C VAL A 214 15.20 -6.95 -15.33
N LYS A 215 15.26 -6.28 -16.48
CA LYS A 215 14.68 -6.77 -17.74
C LYS A 215 15.27 -8.13 -18.11
N SER A 216 16.60 -8.28 -18.09
CA SER A 216 17.27 -9.55 -18.35
C SER A 216 16.84 -10.65 -17.38
N TRP A 217 16.79 -10.34 -16.08
CA TRP A 217 16.38 -11.30 -15.06
C TRP A 217 14.91 -11.71 -15.23
N LEU A 218 14.01 -10.76 -15.46
CA LEU A 218 12.59 -11.05 -15.71
C LEU A 218 12.44 -11.99 -16.90
N MET A 219 13.12 -11.69 -18.02
CA MET A 219 13.10 -12.56 -19.21
C MET A 219 13.62 -13.97 -18.91
N SER A 220 14.72 -14.11 -18.17
CA SER A 220 15.25 -15.42 -17.76
C SER A 220 14.33 -16.19 -16.80
N ASN A 221 13.42 -15.50 -16.12
CA ASN A 221 12.41 -16.10 -15.23
C ASN A 221 11.02 -16.06 -15.86
N TYR A 222 10.90 -15.98 -17.19
CA TYR A 222 9.63 -15.98 -17.94
C TYR A 222 8.63 -14.87 -17.53
N LEU A 223 9.10 -13.82 -16.87
CA LEU A 223 8.33 -12.62 -16.55
C LEU A 223 8.59 -11.54 -17.60
N HIS A 224 7.65 -10.63 -17.77
CA HIS A 224 7.76 -9.54 -18.73
C HIS A 224 7.45 -8.19 -18.07
N LEU A 225 8.34 -7.23 -18.27
CA LEU A 225 8.14 -5.86 -17.82
C LEU A 225 7.15 -5.15 -18.76
N ASN A 226 6.15 -4.50 -18.19
CA ASN A 226 5.23 -3.66 -18.95
C ASN A 226 5.82 -2.26 -19.13
N GLU A 227 6.50 -2.05 -20.26
CA GLU A 227 7.10 -0.74 -20.55
C GLU A 227 6.06 0.39 -20.70
N GLY A 228 4.85 0.08 -21.21
CA GLY A 228 3.78 1.06 -21.39
C GLY A 228 3.15 1.56 -20.08
N LYS A 229 3.23 0.75 -19.02
CA LYS A 229 2.77 1.10 -17.67
C LYS A 229 3.90 1.53 -16.74
N THR A 230 5.15 1.42 -17.16
CA THR A 230 6.28 1.92 -16.40
C THR A 230 6.22 3.44 -16.33
N GLU A 231 6.33 4.00 -15.12
CA GLU A 231 6.25 5.44 -14.88
C GLU A 231 7.43 5.93 -14.04
N LEU A 232 7.94 7.12 -14.35
CA LEU A 232 9.03 7.76 -13.64
C LEU A 232 8.61 9.15 -13.21
N ILE A 233 9.02 9.55 -12.00
CA ILE A 233 8.88 10.92 -11.52
C ILE A 233 10.14 11.37 -10.80
N VAL A 234 10.50 12.63 -11.00
CA VAL A 234 11.59 13.28 -10.25
C VAL A 234 11.00 14.29 -9.29
N PHE A 235 11.33 14.14 -8.01
CA PHE A 235 10.97 15.09 -6.96
C PHE A 235 12.11 16.07 -6.72
N HIS A 236 11.79 17.35 -6.60
CA HIS A 236 12.76 18.41 -6.38
C HIS A 236 12.59 19.08 -5.01
N PRO A 237 13.69 19.46 -4.32
CA PRO A 237 13.64 20.10 -3.00
C PRO A 237 12.84 21.40 -2.99
N ASN A 238 12.99 22.20 -4.05
CA ASN A 238 12.32 23.48 -4.19
C ASN A 238 11.51 23.52 -5.49
N SER A 239 10.31 24.08 -5.43
CA SER A 239 9.42 24.31 -6.58
C SER A 239 10.08 25.14 -7.68
N ARG A 240 11.09 25.97 -7.35
CA ARG A 240 11.88 26.74 -8.33
C ARG A 240 12.82 25.87 -9.17
N ASN A 241 13.18 24.68 -8.68
CA ASN A 241 14.04 23.73 -9.40
C ASN A 241 13.24 22.80 -10.33
N VAL A 242 11.91 22.94 -10.38
CA VAL A 242 11.00 22.11 -11.20
C VAL A 242 11.21 22.31 -12.73
N GLY A 243 12.16 23.16 -13.12
CA GLY A 243 12.62 23.33 -14.51
C GLY A 243 14.12 23.14 -14.73
N ARG A 244 14.90 22.69 -13.72
CA ARG A 244 16.28 22.28 -13.97
C ARG A 244 16.23 20.94 -14.71
N TYR A 245 16.66 20.95 -15.97
CA TYR A 245 16.74 19.75 -16.80
C TYR A 245 17.61 18.71 -16.09
N VAL A 246 16.99 17.64 -15.60
CA VAL A 246 17.70 16.42 -15.22
C VAL A 246 17.74 15.59 -16.50
N ASP A 247 18.94 15.35 -17.01
CA ASP A 247 19.12 14.44 -18.13
C ASP A 247 18.79 13.02 -17.65
N LEU A 248 17.62 12.50 -18.05
CA LEU A 248 17.18 11.16 -17.70
C LEU A 248 17.69 10.10 -18.69
N GLY A 249 18.36 10.53 -19.76
CA GLY A 249 18.86 9.65 -20.81
C GLY A 249 17.79 8.65 -21.28
N PRO A 250 18.09 7.33 -21.29
CA PRO A 250 17.15 6.29 -21.71
C PRO A 250 15.85 6.19 -20.89
N LEU A 251 15.79 6.79 -19.70
CA LEU A 251 14.61 6.76 -18.84
C LEU A 251 13.64 7.91 -19.11
N SER A 252 14.02 8.88 -19.95
CA SER A 252 13.19 10.04 -20.31
C SER A 252 11.78 9.66 -20.79
N PRO A 253 11.57 8.59 -21.59
CA PRO A 253 10.23 8.22 -22.08
C PRO A 253 9.24 7.86 -20.95
N TYR A 254 9.72 7.42 -19.79
CA TYR A 254 8.88 7.03 -18.66
C TYR A 254 8.46 8.24 -17.79
N SER A 255 9.07 9.41 -17.99
CA SER A 255 8.86 10.58 -17.13
C SER A 255 7.44 11.13 -17.24
N LYS A 256 6.78 11.30 -16.09
CA LYS A 256 5.43 11.90 -15.98
C LYS A 256 5.39 12.95 -14.87
N PRO A 257 4.59 14.02 -15.04
CA PRO A 257 4.41 15.04 -14.00
C PRO A 257 3.60 14.54 -12.80
N VAL A 258 2.78 13.51 -13.01
CA VAL A 258 1.99 12.83 -11.99
C VAL A 258 2.04 11.34 -12.28
N VAL A 259 2.37 10.53 -11.27
CA VAL A 259 2.41 9.06 -11.33
C VAL A 259 1.42 8.44 -10.35
N THR A 260 1.00 7.20 -10.59
CA THR A 260 0.10 6.48 -9.67
C THR A 260 0.84 5.33 -9.01
N SER A 261 1.12 5.45 -7.71
CA SER A 261 1.72 4.38 -6.90
C SER A 261 0.73 3.82 -5.90
N LEU A 262 0.45 2.51 -5.97
CA LEU A 262 -0.47 1.78 -5.09
C LEU A 262 -1.84 2.48 -4.89
N GLY A 263 -2.39 3.04 -5.98
CA GLY A 263 -3.68 3.75 -5.98
C GLY A 263 -3.63 5.20 -5.48
N VAL A 264 -2.45 5.73 -5.18
CA VAL A 264 -2.24 7.14 -4.77
C VAL A 264 -1.52 7.90 -5.88
N LYS A 265 -2.05 9.08 -6.25
CA LYS A 265 -1.41 9.93 -7.27
C LYS A 265 -0.37 10.86 -6.65
N LEU A 266 0.87 10.78 -7.11
CA LEU A 266 1.98 11.59 -6.64
C LEU A 266 2.35 12.63 -7.70
N ASP A 267 2.30 13.91 -7.35
CA ASP A 267 2.80 15.01 -8.18
C ASP A 267 4.22 15.41 -7.76
N VAL A 268 4.96 16.08 -8.66
CA VAL A 268 6.34 16.56 -8.42
C VAL A 268 6.45 17.42 -7.13
N GLY A 269 5.38 18.14 -6.79
CA GLY A 269 5.30 18.97 -5.60
C GLY A 269 4.94 18.21 -4.31
N LEU A 270 4.59 16.92 -4.38
CA LEU A 270 3.92 16.15 -3.31
C LEU A 270 2.82 16.95 -2.62
N LYS A 271 2.02 17.68 -3.41
CA LYS A 271 0.87 18.46 -2.93
C LYS A 271 -0.41 17.61 -2.86
N PHE A 272 -0.44 16.47 -3.55
CA PHE A 272 -1.54 15.52 -3.64
C PHE A 272 -2.81 16.11 -4.25
N ASP A 273 -2.71 17.21 -5.01
CA ASP A 273 -3.89 17.89 -5.57
C ASP A 273 -4.68 17.01 -6.54
N ALA A 274 -3.96 16.32 -7.44
CA ALA A 274 -4.56 15.40 -8.40
C ALA A 274 -5.20 14.18 -7.71
N HIS A 275 -4.55 13.65 -6.68
CA HIS A 275 -5.08 12.55 -5.86
C HIS A 275 -6.37 12.96 -5.15
N ILE A 276 -6.34 14.08 -4.43
CA ILE A 276 -7.47 14.58 -3.65
C ILE A 276 -8.65 14.94 -4.55
N ASN A 277 -8.41 15.55 -5.72
CA ASN A 277 -9.46 15.77 -6.71
C ASN A 277 -10.11 14.45 -7.18
N SER A 278 -9.32 13.40 -7.40
CA SER A 278 -9.81 12.07 -7.76
C SER A 278 -10.70 11.48 -6.66
N VAL A 279 -10.25 11.53 -5.41
CA VAL A 279 -11.01 11.04 -4.24
C VAL A 279 -12.32 11.83 -4.07
N ILE A 280 -12.28 13.15 -4.20
CA ILE A 280 -13.47 14.02 -4.11
C ILE A 280 -14.47 13.68 -5.21
N ARG A 281 -14.02 13.60 -6.47
CA ARG A 281 -14.88 13.28 -7.61
C ARG A 281 -15.55 11.92 -7.44
N SER A 282 -14.78 10.90 -7.04
CA SER A 282 -15.31 9.56 -6.78
C SER A 282 -16.32 9.56 -5.62
N SER A 283 -16.00 10.25 -4.52
CA SER A 283 -16.85 10.32 -3.34
C SER A 283 -18.20 11.00 -3.64
N PHE A 284 -18.19 12.15 -4.33
CA PHE A 284 -19.43 12.82 -4.73
C PHE A 284 -20.20 12.07 -5.81
N PHE A 285 -19.53 11.29 -6.67
CA PHE A 285 -20.20 10.37 -7.57
C PHE A 285 -21.00 9.32 -6.77
N HIS A 286 -20.39 8.68 -5.78
CA HIS A 286 -21.09 7.72 -4.94
C HIS A 286 -22.20 8.35 -4.10
N LEU A 287 -21.98 9.52 -3.47
CA LEU A 287 -23.03 10.24 -2.74
C LEU A 287 -24.26 10.50 -3.60
N ARG A 288 -24.07 10.93 -4.86
CA ARG A 288 -25.19 11.16 -5.80
C ARG A 288 -25.92 9.87 -6.16
N ARG A 289 -25.23 8.73 -6.29
CA ARG A 289 -25.88 7.43 -6.52
C ARG A 289 -26.66 6.97 -5.29
N LEU A 290 -26.11 7.16 -4.09
CA LEU A 290 -26.78 6.82 -2.84
C LEU A 290 -28.02 7.68 -2.60
N ALA A 291 -27.99 8.95 -3.01
CA ALA A 291 -29.15 9.83 -2.92
C ALA A 291 -30.37 9.27 -3.66
N LYS A 292 -30.18 8.58 -4.81
CA LYS A 292 -31.27 7.98 -5.59
C LYS A 292 -31.97 6.84 -4.84
N ILE A 293 -31.23 6.05 -4.06
CA ILE A 293 -31.75 4.90 -3.33
C ILE A 293 -32.01 5.20 -1.84
N LYS A 294 -31.79 6.45 -1.40
CA LYS A 294 -31.87 6.84 0.02
C LYS A 294 -33.22 6.46 0.64
N HIS A 295 -34.31 6.68 -0.07
CA HIS A 295 -35.68 6.40 0.40
C HIS A 295 -35.97 4.90 0.57
N MET A 296 -35.17 4.03 -0.05
CA MET A 296 -35.29 2.57 0.05
C MET A 296 -34.47 1.99 1.21
N LEU A 297 -33.65 2.79 1.87
CA LEU A 297 -32.71 2.33 2.90
C LEU A 297 -33.11 2.86 4.28
N SER A 298 -33.07 1.98 5.28
CA SER A 298 -33.10 2.41 6.68
C SER A 298 -31.86 3.25 7.00
N ARG A 299 -31.92 4.07 8.05
CA ARG A 299 -30.77 4.89 8.49
C ARG A 299 -29.51 4.05 8.73
N ALA A 300 -29.65 2.88 9.36
CA ALA A 300 -28.53 1.98 9.63
C ALA A 300 -27.92 1.40 8.34
N HIS A 301 -28.76 1.02 7.36
CA HIS A 301 -28.27 0.57 6.06
C HIS A 301 -27.62 1.69 5.26
N LEU A 302 -28.20 2.90 5.30
CA LEU A 302 -27.63 4.08 4.67
C LEU A 302 -26.25 4.40 5.22
N GLU A 303 -26.09 4.37 6.55
CA GLU A 303 -24.81 4.57 7.23
C GLU A 303 -23.77 3.54 6.79
N ARG A 304 -24.13 2.25 6.78
CA ARG A 304 -23.22 1.17 6.35
C ARG A 304 -22.74 1.36 4.91
N VAL A 305 -23.66 1.66 4.00
CA VAL A 305 -23.36 1.88 2.58
C VAL A 305 -22.55 3.17 2.38
N LEU A 306 -22.84 4.22 3.13
CA LEU A 306 -22.09 5.47 3.13
C LEU A 306 -20.65 5.26 3.60
N HIS A 307 -20.45 4.49 4.67
CA HIS A 307 -19.11 4.12 5.13
C HIS A 307 -18.37 3.30 4.06
N ALA A 308 -19.03 2.31 3.47
CA ALA A 308 -18.44 1.42 2.47
C ALA A 308 -18.04 2.15 1.17
N PHE A 309 -18.83 3.13 0.71
CA PHE A 309 -18.56 3.79 -0.57
C PHE A 309 -17.91 5.17 -0.46
N VAL A 310 -18.05 5.89 0.66
CA VAL A 310 -17.54 7.26 0.79
C VAL A 310 -16.44 7.34 1.84
N ILE A 311 -16.70 6.94 3.08
CA ILE A 311 -15.73 7.09 4.17
C ILE A 311 -14.49 6.20 3.93
N SER A 312 -14.67 4.98 3.43
CA SER A 312 -13.57 4.09 3.05
C SER A 312 -12.59 4.72 2.04
N ARG A 313 -13.08 5.52 1.10
CA ARG A 313 -12.26 6.24 0.10
C ARG A 313 -11.48 7.39 0.73
N LEU A 314 -12.07 8.06 1.71
CA LEU A 314 -11.40 9.10 2.50
C LEU A 314 -10.33 8.48 3.42
N ASP A 315 -10.53 7.24 3.86
CA ASP A 315 -9.62 6.53 4.76
C ASP A 315 -8.49 5.77 4.08
N TYR A 316 -8.63 5.46 2.79
CA TYR A 316 -7.58 4.78 2.03
C TYR A 316 -6.30 5.63 2.00
N CYS A 317 -5.20 5.07 2.54
CA CYS A 317 -3.89 5.71 2.67
C CYS A 317 -3.93 7.12 3.32
N ASN A 318 -4.85 7.35 4.25
CA ASN A 318 -5.08 8.70 4.78
C ASN A 318 -3.95 9.21 5.69
N SER A 319 -3.05 8.34 6.18
CA SER A 319 -1.85 8.76 6.92
C SER A 319 -0.95 9.66 6.08
N LEU A 320 -0.93 9.49 4.76
CA LEU A 320 -0.18 10.34 3.81
C LEU A 320 -0.69 11.79 3.77
N TYR A 321 -1.91 12.03 4.27
CA TYR A 321 -2.49 13.38 4.34
C TYR A 321 -1.98 14.17 5.55
N ALA A 322 -1.31 13.51 6.50
CA ALA A 322 -0.78 14.21 7.66
C ALA A 322 0.33 15.19 7.24
N GLY A 323 0.27 16.41 7.79
CA GLY A 323 1.17 17.49 7.41
C GLY A 323 0.88 18.15 6.04
N LEU A 324 -0.21 17.78 5.35
CA LEU A 324 -0.71 18.57 4.22
C LEU A 324 -1.25 19.94 4.68
N CYS A 325 -1.28 20.90 3.77
CA CYS A 325 -1.83 22.22 4.06
C CYS A 325 -3.34 22.16 4.33
N GLN A 326 -3.80 23.05 5.21
CA GLN A 326 -5.18 23.07 5.65
C GLN A 326 -6.18 23.34 4.52
N SER A 327 -5.80 24.10 3.50
CA SER A 327 -6.64 24.34 2.31
C SER A 327 -6.93 23.04 1.55
N THR A 328 -5.94 22.16 1.43
CA THR A 328 -6.06 20.85 0.79
C THR A 328 -6.88 19.88 1.63
N LEU A 329 -6.61 19.81 2.95
CA LEU A 329 -7.41 18.98 3.87
C LEU A 329 -8.87 19.42 3.96
N ARG A 330 -9.14 20.73 3.90
CA ARG A 330 -10.50 21.29 3.93
C ARG A 330 -11.36 20.75 2.77
N ARG A 331 -10.77 20.48 1.60
CA ARG A 331 -11.50 19.91 0.46
C ARG A 331 -12.01 18.50 0.75
N LEU A 332 -11.21 17.67 1.42
CA LEU A 332 -11.66 16.35 1.90
C LEU A 332 -12.67 16.48 3.04
N GLN A 333 -12.48 17.45 3.94
CA GLN A 333 -13.42 17.72 5.04
C GLN A 333 -14.81 18.06 4.52
N VAL A 334 -14.91 18.82 3.42
CA VAL A 334 -16.19 19.13 2.77
C VAL A 334 -16.92 17.85 2.34
N VAL A 335 -16.21 16.85 1.80
CA VAL A 335 -16.82 15.55 1.44
C VAL A 335 -17.38 14.85 2.68
N GLN A 336 -16.60 14.78 3.76
CA GLN A 336 -17.05 14.17 5.02
C GLN A 336 -18.28 14.91 5.58
N ASN A 337 -18.25 16.24 5.55
CA ASN A 337 -19.35 17.09 6.00
C ASN A 337 -20.62 16.83 5.16
N SER A 338 -20.48 16.73 3.83
CA SER A 338 -21.59 16.39 2.94
C SER A 338 -22.15 15.00 3.24
N ALA A 339 -21.28 14.02 3.50
CA ALA A 339 -21.70 12.66 3.89
C ALA A 339 -22.46 12.66 5.23
N ALA A 340 -21.96 13.37 6.23
CA ALA A 340 -22.61 13.49 7.54
C ALA A 340 -24.00 14.11 7.42
N ARG A 341 -24.11 15.27 6.72
CA ARG A 341 -25.41 15.92 6.46
C ARG A 341 -26.36 15.02 5.67
N PHE A 342 -25.84 14.30 4.68
CA PHE A 342 -26.64 13.38 3.88
C PHE A 342 -27.26 12.27 4.74
N LEU A 343 -26.51 11.75 5.71
CA LEU A 343 -26.96 10.72 6.66
C LEU A 343 -27.98 11.26 7.66
N THR A 344 -27.74 12.44 8.24
CA THR A 344 -28.57 13.01 9.31
C THR A 344 -29.74 13.86 8.80
N GLY A 345 -29.76 14.22 7.53
CA GLY A 345 -30.76 15.15 6.98
C GLY A 345 -30.56 16.60 7.41
N THR A 346 -29.39 16.95 7.98
CA THR A 346 -29.07 18.30 8.43
C THR A 346 -28.98 19.28 7.24
N ARG A 347 -29.47 20.51 7.42
CA ARG A 347 -29.47 21.53 6.34
C ARG A 347 -28.05 21.94 6.01
N LYS A 348 -27.83 22.54 4.83
CA LYS A 348 -26.49 22.92 4.35
C LYS A 348 -25.84 24.00 5.23
N GLN A 349 -26.65 24.91 5.78
CA GLN A 349 -26.24 26.10 6.52
C GLN A 349 -25.93 25.79 8.00
N ASP A 350 -26.53 24.75 8.57
CA ASP A 350 -26.37 24.43 9.99
C ASP A 350 -24.91 24.13 10.33
N HIS A 351 -24.47 24.46 11.55
CA HIS A 351 -23.09 24.17 11.96
C HIS A 351 -22.82 22.66 11.93
N ILE A 352 -21.66 22.25 11.37
CA ILE A 352 -21.37 20.83 11.13
C ILE A 352 -20.78 20.12 12.35
N SER A 353 -20.10 20.84 13.25
CA SER A 353 -19.40 20.22 14.39
C SER A 353 -20.32 19.41 15.31
N PRO A 354 -21.54 19.87 15.68
CA PRO A 354 -22.47 19.06 16.46
C PRO A 354 -22.88 17.75 15.76
N VAL A 355 -23.00 17.79 14.42
CA VAL A 355 -23.34 16.61 13.62
C VAL A 355 -22.20 15.60 13.66
N LEU A 356 -20.97 16.03 13.43
CA LEU A 356 -19.81 15.13 13.49
C LEU A 356 -19.57 14.59 14.90
N ALA A 357 -19.77 15.40 15.93
CA ALA A 357 -19.67 14.98 17.32
C ALA A 357 -20.72 13.90 17.67
N SER A 358 -21.99 14.13 17.33
CA SER A 358 -23.06 13.14 17.57
C SER A 358 -22.84 11.82 16.82
N LEU A 359 -22.28 11.88 15.61
CA LEU A 359 -21.89 10.69 14.84
C LEU A 359 -20.59 10.03 15.35
N HIS A 360 -19.86 10.66 16.27
CA HIS A 360 -18.51 10.25 16.69
C HIS A 360 -17.54 10.12 15.50
N TRP A 361 -17.66 11.04 14.54
CA TRP A 361 -16.84 11.10 13.34
C TRP A 361 -15.69 12.09 13.52
N LEU A 362 -14.46 11.57 13.61
CA LEU A 362 -13.26 12.41 13.65
C LEU A 362 -13.13 13.24 12.36
N PRO A 363 -12.80 14.55 12.45
CA PRO A 363 -12.40 15.37 11.31
C PRO A 363 -11.20 14.78 10.55
N ILE A 364 -11.08 15.06 9.26
CA ILE A 364 -10.08 14.46 8.35
C ILE A 364 -8.65 14.58 8.90
N CYS A 365 -8.27 15.74 9.46
CA CYS A 365 -6.94 15.94 10.05
C CYS A 365 -6.67 14.98 11.22
N TYR A 366 -7.66 14.73 12.08
CA TYR A 366 -7.51 13.80 13.19
C TYR A 366 -7.61 12.33 12.75
N ARG A 367 -8.27 12.04 11.61
CA ARG A 367 -8.28 10.69 11.03
C ARG A 367 -6.90 10.26 10.53
N SER A 368 -6.16 11.16 9.89
CA SER A 368 -4.79 10.87 9.44
C SER A 368 -3.84 10.72 10.63
N GLN A 369 -3.94 11.59 11.64
CA GLN A 369 -3.19 11.44 12.90
C GLN A 369 -3.50 10.11 13.59
N PHE A 370 -4.79 9.73 13.65
CA PHE A 370 -5.20 8.44 14.22
C PHE A 370 -4.48 7.25 13.57
N LYS A 371 -4.37 7.23 12.24
CA LYS A 371 -3.66 6.16 11.53
C LYS A 371 -2.17 6.15 11.83
N ILE A 372 -1.50 7.31 11.82
CA ILE A 372 -0.08 7.41 12.17
C ILE A 372 0.17 6.87 13.59
N LEU A 373 -0.64 7.30 14.56
CA LEU A 373 -0.50 6.89 15.95
C LEU A 373 -0.78 5.39 16.16
N VAL A 374 -1.65 4.79 15.34
CA VAL A 374 -1.83 3.33 15.32
C VAL A 374 -0.57 2.61 14.82
N PHE A 375 0.11 3.11 13.77
CA PHE A 375 1.40 2.55 13.34
C PHE A 375 2.47 2.68 14.44
N VAL A 376 2.52 3.81 15.14
CA VAL A 376 3.44 3.98 16.28
C VAL A 376 3.12 3.01 17.42
N TYR A 377 1.84 2.79 17.73
CA TYR A 377 1.46 1.80 18.75
C TYR A 377 1.91 0.39 18.37
N HIS A 378 1.77 0.01 17.09
CA HIS A 378 2.29 -1.26 16.60
C HIS A 378 3.79 -1.40 16.87
N PHE A 379 4.60 -0.38 16.60
CA PHE A 379 6.03 -0.38 16.94
C PHE A 379 6.31 -0.76 18.41
N PHE A 380 5.54 -0.23 19.37
CA PHE A 380 5.71 -0.58 20.78
C PHE A 380 5.29 -2.01 21.15
N GLN A 381 4.45 -2.64 20.34
CA GLN A 381 4.00 -4.04 20.49
C GLN A 381 4.91 -5.04 19.75
N GLY A 382 6.13 -4.62 19.35
CA GLY A 382 7.04 -5.42 18.53
C GLY A 382 6.66 -5.46 17.05
N GLY A 383 5.90 -4.46 16.59
CA GLY A 383 4.99 -4.63 15.48
C GLY A 383 5.55 -4.43 14.07
N ASP A 384 4.86 -5.13 13.18
CA ASP A 384 4.95 -5.04 11.73
C ASP A 384 4.42 -3.71 11.17
N PRO A 385 4.91 -3.29 9.99
CA PRO A 385 6.02 -3.91 9.27
C PRO A 385 7.38 -3.48 9.83
N PRO A 386 8.40 -4.36 9.78
CA PRO A 386 9.72 -4.09 10.38
C PRO A 386 10.39 -2.84 9.79
N TYR A 387 10.19 -2.55 8.51
CA TYR A 387 10.76 -1.37 7.85
C TYR A 387 10.20 -0.03 8.33
N LEU A 388 9.02 0.01 8.96
CA LEU A 388 8.51 1.24 9.60
C LEU A 388 8.99 1.33 11.04
N ALA A 389 9.10 0.18 11.72
CA ALA A 389 9.62 0.12 13.08
C ALA A 389 11.06 0.66 13.16
N THR A 390 11.90 0.37 12.18
CA THR A 390 13.29 0.89 12.11
C THR A 390 13.38 2.41 11.95
N LEU A 391 12.29 3.10 11.59
CA LEU A 391 12.26 4.56 11.47
C LEU A 391 11.99 5.27 12.79
N LEU A 392 11.60 4.53 13.83
CA LEU A 392 11.23 5.07 15.13
C LEU A 392 12.26 4.64 16.17
N ASN A 393 12.70 5.60 16.98
CA ASN A 393 13.66 5.36 18.05
C ASN A 393 13.04 5.74 19.39
N LYS A 394 13.16 4.85 20.38
CA LYS A 394 12.77 5.17 21.76
C LYS A 394 13.64 6.31 22.28
N HIS A 395 13.03 7.23 23.01
CA HIS A 395 13.75 8.32 23.62
C HIS A 395 14.57 7.80 24.82
N SER A 396 15.89 7.88 24.74
CA SER A 396 16.80 7.56 25.84
C SER A 396 17.38 8.84 26.42
N PRO A 397 16.91 9.30 27.61
CA PRO A 397 17.47 10.49 28.24
C PRO A 397 18.88 10.20 28.80
N SER A 398 19.77 11.20 28.79
CA SER A 398 21.14 11.07 29.29
C SER A 398 21.24 10.92 30.82
N ARG A 399 20.15 11.19 31.55
CA ARG A 399 19.99 10.96 32.99
C ARG A 399 18.62 10.33 33.22
N ALA A 400 18.48 9.48 34.23
CA ALA A 400 17.19 8.94 34.64
C ALA A 400 16.28 10.09 35.12
N LEU A 401 15.29 10.44 34.31
CA LEU A 401 14.28 11.46 34.58
C LEU A 401 12.93 10.78 34.76
N ARG A 402 11.97 11.41 35.47
CA ARG A 402 10.59 10.89 35.62
C ARG A 402 9.86 10.63 34.28
N SER A 403 10.40 11.10 33.16
CA SER A 403 9.90 10.88 31.80
C SER A 403 10.46 9.62 31.11
N SER A 404 11.44 8.92 31.70
CA SER A 404 12.07 7.73 31.11
C SER A 404 11.07 6.58 30.87
N ASP A 405 10.06 6.46 31.74
CA ASP A 405 9.13 5.33 31.73
C ASP A 405 7.83 5.62 30.95
N GLN A 406 7.74 6.78 30.29
CA GLN A 406 6.52 7.20 29.60
C GLN A 406 6.41 6.69 28.15
N GLY A 407 7.38 5.91 27.66
CA GLY A 407 7.38 5.41 26.28
C GLY A 407 7.44 6.53 25.24
N LEU A 408 8.28 7.54 25.45
CA LEU A 408 8.50 8.63 24.50
C LEU A 408 9.36 8.18 23.31
N LEU A 409 9.23 8.87 22.18
CA LEU A 409 10.04 8.68 20.99
C LEU A 409 11.02 9.85 20.79
N ALA A 410 12.20 9.56 20.26
CA ALA A 410 13.13 10.60 19.82
C ALA A 410 12.56 11.29 18.58
N VAL A 411 12.51 12.62 18.58
CA VAL A 411 12.06 13.43 17.44
C VAL A 411 13.29 13.91 16.66
N PRO A 412 13.53 13.42 15.44
CA PRO A 412 14.61 13.93 14.61
C PRO A 412 14.41 15.40 14.25
N ARG A 413 15.50 16.11 13.96
CA ARG A 413 15.44 17.48 13.44
C ARG A 413 15.18 17.46 11.93
N SER A 414 14.27 18.30 11.48
CA SER A 414 13.97 18.59 10.08
C SER A 414 14.26 20.06 9.76
N ARG A 415 14.50 20.37 8.48
CA ARG A 415 14.83 21.72 7.99
C ARG A 415 13.60 22.44 7.43
N CYS A 416 12.74 21.72 6.72
CA CYS A 416 11.61 22.26 5.97
C CYS A 416 10.26 21.75 6.48
N ARG A 417 9.39 22.68 6.89
CA ARG A 417 8.00 22.36 7.31
C ARG A 417 7.16 21.67 6.25
N THR A 418 7.41 21.96 4.97
CA THR A 418 6.62 21.43 3.86
C THR A 418 7.07 20.04 3.42
N ARG A 419 8.22 19.56 3.90
CA ARG A 419 8.85 18.28 3.49
C ARG A 419 9.29 17.49 4.71
N GLY A 420 10.41 17.83 5.35
CA GLY A 420 10.99 17.08 6.47
C GLY A 420 9.99 16.81 7.60
N ASP A 421 9.20 17.81 8.01
CA ASP A 421 8.18 17.64 9.07
C ASP A 421 7.07 16.65 8.69
N ARG A 422 6.92 16.31 7.40
CA ARG A 422 5.94 15.34 6.89
C ARG A 422 6.51 13.92 6.80
N ALA A 423 7.82 13.74 6.93
CA ALA A 423 8.41 12.41 6.95
C ALA A 423 7.87 11.62 8.15
N PHE A 424 7.54 10.34 7.96
CA PHE A 424 6.96 9.51 9.02
C PHE A 424 7.86 9.46 10.27
N SER A 425 9.17 9.34 10.07
CA SER A 425 10.19 9.36 11.13
C SER A 425 10.24 10.65 11.96
N VAL A 426 9.70 11.76 11.45
CA VAL A 426 9.65 13.05 12.16
C VAL A 426 8.26 13.29 12.75
N LEU A 427 7.23 13.16 11.91
CA LEU A 427 5.85 13.46 12.27
C LEU A 427 5.29 12.49 13.32
N ALA A 428 5.60 11.20 13.19
CA ALA A 428 5.02 10.17 14.05
C ALA A 428 5.51 10.29 15.51
N PRO A 429 6.82 10.47 15.80
CA PRO A 429 7.29 10.80 17.14
C PRO A 429 6.69 12.08 17.71
N LEU A 430 6.56 13.13 16.89
CA LEU A 430 5.99 14.41 17.32
C LEU A 430 4.55 14.24 17.81
N LEU A 431 3.70 13.57 17.01
CA LEU A 431 2.30 13.31 17.38
C LEU A 431 2.21 12.38 18.59
N TRP A 432 3.03 11.33 18.64
CA TRP A 432 3.02 10.37 19.75
C TRP A 432 3.35 11.02 21.09
N ASN A 433 4.37 11.87 21.11
CA ASN A 433 4.81 12.55 22.33
C ASN A 433 3.80 13.58 22.85
N GLN A 434 2.84 14.03 22.03
CA GLN A 434 1.75 14.90 22.45
C GLN A 434 0.62 14.14 23.16
N LEU A 435 0.59 12.80 23.08
CA LEU A 435 -0.45 12.01 23.72
C LEU A 435 -0.28 11.94 25.24
N PRO A 436 -1.38 11.99 26.01
CA PRO A 436 -1.33 11.78 27.45
C PRO A 436 -0.91 10.34 27.77
N PRO A 437 -0.26 10.11 28.94
CA PRO A 437 0.16 8.77 29.35
C PRO A 437 -0.98 7.74 29.39
N SER A 438 -2.20 8.16 29.73
CA SER A 438 -3.39 7.30 29.75
C SER A 438 -3.74 6.69 28.39
N VAL A 439 -3.39 7.36 27.30
CA VAL A 439 -3.55 6.82 25.94
C VAL A 439 -2.33 5.98 25.57
N ARG A 440 -1.11 6.49 25.78
CA ARG A 440 0.14 5.81 25.38
C ARG A 440 0.33 4.46 26.06
N LEU A 441 0.02 4.37 27.36
CA LEU A 441 0.19 3.17 28.19
C LEU A 441 -1.02 2.23 28.11
N SER A 442 -1.83 2.33 27.05
CA SER A 442 -2.95 1.41 26.85
C SER A 442 -2.43 -0.04 26.72
N PRO A 443 -3.12 -1.04 27.29
CA PRO A 443 -2.62 -2.41 27.38
C PRO A 443 -2.76 -3.21 26.07
N SER A 444 -3.65 -2.81 25.16
CA SER A 444 -3.90 -3.52 23.91
C SER A 444 -4.31 -2.57 22.80
N LEU A 445 -4.13 -3.00 21.55
CA LEU A 445 -4.48 -2.19 20.37
C LEU A 445 -5.96 -1.77 20.33
N PRO A 446 -6.95 -2.62 20.66
CA PRO A 446 -8.35 -2.19 20.71
C PRO A 446 -8.59 -1.10 21.77
N VAL A 447 -8.00 -1.24 22.96
CA VAL A 447 -8.11 -0.24 24.04
C VAL A 447 -7.44 1.06 23.63
N PHE A 448 -6.24 0.98 23.06
CA PHE A 448 -5.53 2.13 22.51
C PHE A 448 -6.35 2.88 21.47
N LYS A 449 -6.92 2.17 20.48
CA LYS A 449 -7.77 2.78 19.44
C LYS A 449 -8.98 3.51 20.04
N ASN A 450 -9.61 2.94 21.07
CA ASN A 450 -10.72 3.58 21.74
C ASN A 450 -10.28 4.83 22.51
N HIS A 451 -9.26 4.73 23.37
CA HIS A 451 -8.72 5.87 24.12
C HIS A 451 -8.23 6.99 23.21
N LEU A 452 -7.53 6.63 22.12
CA LEU A 452 -7.05 7.57 21.12
C LEU A 452 -8.22 8.27 20.42
N LYS A 453 -9.23 7.53 19.96
CA LYS A 453 -10.41 8.12 19.31
C LYS A 453 -11.11 9.11 20.24
N THR A 454 -11.31 8.75 21.51
CA THR A 454 -11.91 9.62 22.52
C THR A 454 -11.08 10.88 22.76
N HIS A 455 -9.76 10.73 22.90
CA HIS A 455 -8.85 11.86 23.07
C HIS A 455 -8.90 12.83 21.88
N LEU A 456 -8.83 12.32 20.65
CA LEU A 456 -8.90 13.15 19.44
C LEU A 456 -10.28 13.78 19.24
N LEU A 457 -11.37 13.11 19.66
CA LEU A 457 -12.72 13.70 19.62
C LEU A 457 -12.85 14.88 20.59
N ARG A 458 -12.29 14.79 21.79
CA ARG A 458 -12.25 15.91 22.76
C ARG A 458 -11.45 17.10 22.23
N LEU A 459 -10.33 16.84 21.55
CA LEU A 459 -9.55 17.90 20.89
C LEU A 459 -10.31 18.54 19.72
N ALA A 460 -11.08 17.74 18.97
CA ALA A 460 -11.86 18.22 17.84
C ALA A 460 -13.12 19.00 18.26
N PHE A 461 -13.77 18.57 19.34
CA PHE A 461 -15.07 19.08 19.78
C PHE A 461 -15.09 19.29 21.31
N PRO A 462 -14.35 20.28 21.85
CA PRO A 462 -14.23 20.49 23.30
C PRO A 462 -15.56 20.76 24.02
N GLU A 463 -16.53 21.31 23.30
CA GLU A 463 -17.85 21.68 23.82
C GLU A 463 -18.91 20.56 23.69
N HIS A 464 -18.56 19.42 23.10
CA HIS A 464 -19.54 18.39 22.72
C HIS A 464 -19.16 16.96 23.15
N VAL A 465 -17.98 16.74 23.73
CA VAL A 465 -17.40 15.44 24.10
C VAL A 465 -16.63 15.57 25.41
#